data_AF-A0A2E6MRJ7-F1
#
_entry.id   AF-A0A2E6MRJ7-F1
#
_cell.length_a   1.000
_cell.length_b   1.000
_cell.length_c   1.000
_cell.angle_alpha   90.00
_cell.angle_beta   90.00
_cell.angle_gamma   90.00
#
_symmetry.space_group_name_H-M   'P 1'
#
loop_
_entity.id
_entity.type
_entity.pdbx_description
1 polymer ?
#
loop_
_entity_poly.entity_id
_entity_poly.type
_entity_poly.pdbx_seq_one_letter_code
_entity_poly.pdbx_strand_id
1 'polypeptide(L)'
;MTKMTQEEYDAELKRQQQDPRHNQWGFHGSPKEQIARMKGIPTKEALLEMLREGVYVVTFKKLNGDERIMTCTKSFDVIPKENQPKTNIETKPENITVWDLNAQGWRSFVYDRVSKVEDAGVAQR
;
A
#
# COMPACT_ATOMS: atom_id res chain seq x y z
N MET A 1 -14.57 37.37 4.13
CA MET A 1 -13.79 36.34 3.41
C MET A 1 -14.69 35.13 3.28
N THR A 2 -15.15 34.82 2.07
CA THR A 2 -16.02 33.67 1.81
C THR A 2 -15.22 32.40 2.07
N LYS A 3 -15.68 31.54 2.99
CA LYS A 3 -15.05 30.24 3.21
C LYS A 3 -15.38 29.36 2.01
N MET A 4 -14.36 28.78 1.39
CA MET A 4 -14.53 27.77 0.34
C MET A 4 -15.26 26.55 0.90
N THR A 5 -16.05 25.91 0.07
CA THR A 5 -16.65 24.61 0.36
C THR A 5 -15.56 23.53 0.38
N GLN A 6 -15.84 22.40 1.05
CA GLN A 6 -14.89 21.29 1.13
C GLN A 6 -14.51 20.74 -0.26
N GLU A 7 -15.48 20.71 -1.19
CA GLU A 7 -15.25 20.26 -2.56
C GLU A 7 -14.35 21.22 -3.34
N GLU A 8 -14.51 22.54 -3.14
CA GLU A 8 -13.64 23.55 -3.73
C GLU A 8 -12.22 23.47 -3.16
N TYR A 9 -12.09 23.23 -1.85
CA TYR A 9 -10.79 23.03 -1.20
C TYR A 9 -10.07 21.80 -1.78
N ASP A 10 -10.77 20.67 -1.90
CA ASP A 10 -10.20 19.43 -2.42
C ASP A 10 -9.85 19.56 -3.92
N ALA A 11 -10.67 20.28 -4.70
CA ALA A 11 -10.41 20.56 -6.11
C ALA A 11 -9.23 21.53 -6.31
N GLU A 12 -9.06 22.50 -5.43
CA GLU A 12 -7.93 23.42 -5.44
C GLU A 12 -6.64 22.71 -5.03
N LEU A 13 -6.70 21.83 -4.03
CA LEU A 13 -5.58 20.97 -3.62
C LEU A 13 -5.11 20.09 -4.79
N LYS A 14 -6.04 19.45 -5.52
CA LYS A 14 -5.73 18.65 -6.71
C LYS A 14 -5.10 19.47 -7.84
N ARG A 15 -5.59 20.70 -8.05
CA ARG A 15 -5.02 21.62 -9.06
C ARG A 15 -3.61 22.07 -8.69
N GLN A 16 -3.36 22.38 -7.43
CA GLN A 16 -2.02 22.74 -6.93
C GLN A 16 -1.04 21.58 -7.02
N GLN A 17 -1.48 20.35 -6.75
CA GLN A 17 -0.67 19.13 -6.92
C GLN A 17 -0.30 18.82 -8.38
N GLN A 18 -1.03 19.41 -9.34
CA GLN A 18 -0.79 19.23 -10.78
C GLN A 18 -0.08 20.43 -11.45
N ASP A 19 0.21 21.53 -10.72
CA ASP A 19 0.89 22.70 -11.30
C ASP A 19 2.40 22.41 -11.47
N PRO A 20 2.95 22.45 -12.70
CA PRO A 20 4.38 22.24 -12.96
C PRO A 20 5.30 23.23 -12.25
N ARG A 21 4.82 24.43 -11.90
CA ARG A 21 5.56 25.46 -11.15
C ARG A 21 5.60 25.18 -9.65
N HIS A 22 4.77 24.26 -9.15
CA HIS A 22 4.79 23.84 -7.75
C HIS A 22 6.06 23.03 -7.41
N ASN A 23 6.75 22.48 -8.42
CA ASN A 23 8.06 21.86 -8.24
C ASN A 23 9.21 22.88 -8.04
N GLN A 24 8.97 24.17 -8.32
CA GLN A 24 9.98 25.23 -8.31
C GLN A 24 10.12 25.89 -6.92
N TRP A 25 9.15 25.68 -6.02
CA TRP A 25 9.14 26.20 -4.63
C TRP A 25 9.11 25.10 -3.55
N GLY A 26 9.64 23.90 -3.85
CA GLY A 26 10.08 22.97 -2.80
C GLY A 26 9.01 22.08 -2.15
N PHE A 27 7.83 21.89 -2.77
CA PHE A 27 6.95 20.80 -2.34
C PHE A 27 7.47 19.47 -2.86
N HIS A 28 8.33 18.82 -2.09
CA HIS A 28 8.91 17.53 -2.45
C HIS A 28 8.05 16.34 -1.99
N GLY A 29 6.81 16.57 -1.54
CA GLY A 29 6.06 15.62 -0.73
C GLY A 29 6.64 15.53 0.69
N SER A 30 5.95 14.85 1.59
CA SER A 30 6.50 14.59 2.93
C SER A 30 7.84 13.86 2.82
N PRO A 31 8.77 14.03 3.79
CA PRO A 31 10.02 13.27 3.80
C PRO A 31 9.80 11.76 3.67
N LYS A 32 8.68 11.26 4.20
CA LYS A 32 8.29 9.86 4.11
C LYS A 32 7.96 9.42 2.69
N GLU A 33 7.19 10.21 1.93
CA GLU A 33 6.86 9.92 0.53
C GLU A 33 8.10 9.98 -0.35
N GLN A 34 9.00 10.93 -0.09
CA GLN A 34 10.29 11.00 -0.79
C GLN A 34 11.12 9.74 -0.55
N ILE A 35 11.24 9.31 0.71
CA ILE A 35 11.97 8.09 1.07
C ILE A 35 11.32 6.86 0.41
N ALA A 36 9.98 6.77 0.41
CA ALA A 36 9.26 5.68 -0.24
C ALA A 36 9.57 5.65 -1.75
N ARG A 37 9.54 6.81 -2.42
CA ARG A 37 9.90 6.94 -3.84
C ARG A 37 11.36 6.57 -4.10
N MET A 38 12.30 7.02 -3.26
CA MET A 38 13.72 6.66 -3.36
C MET A 38 13.96 5.16 -3.18
N LYS A 39 13.14 4.49 -2.36
CA LYS A 39 13.21 3.04 -2.13
C LYS A 39 12.38 2.23 -3.14
N GLY A 40 11.69 2.90 -4.07
CA GLY A 40 10.81 2.23 -5.05
C GLY A 40 9.59 1.55 -4.41
N ILE A 41 9.15 1.98 -3.22
CA ILE A 41 7.95 1.43 -2.59
C ILE A 41 6.74 1.94 -3.37
N PRO A 42 5.87 1.04 -3.90
CA PRO A 42 4.67 1.45 -4.62
C PRO A 42 3.71 2.21 -3.69
N THR A 43 2.82 3.02 -4.26
CA THR A 43 1.73 3.60 -3.49
C THR A 43 0.86 2.51 -2.88
N LYS A 44 0.08 2.84 -1.86
CA LYS A 44 -0.80 1.88 -1.20
C LYS A 44 -1.79 1.26 -2.17
N GLU A 45 -2.36 2.09 -3.04
CA GLU A 45 -3.31 1.69 -4.07
C GLU A 45 -2.64 0.74 -5.07
N ALA A 46 -1.45 1.10 -5.57
CA ALA A 46 -0.70 0.23 -6.48
C ALA A 46 -0.31 -1.10 -5.82
N LEU A 47 0.12 -1.08 -4.55
CA LEU A 47 0.43 -2.31 -3.80
C LEU A 47 -0.79 -3.21 -3.65
N LEU A 48 -1.97 -2.64 -3.42
CA LEU A 48 -3.22 -3.41 -3.32
C LEU A 48 -3.57 -4.09 -4.64
N GLU A 49 -3.42 -3.40 -5.78
CA GLU A 49 -3.64 -4.01 -7.11
C GLU A 49 -2.61 -5.11 -7.38
N MET A 50 -1.33 -4.84 -7.16
CA MET A 50 -0.26 -5.84 -7.29
C MET A 50 -0.58 -7.11 -6.48
N LEU A 51 -0.99 -6.96 -5.22
CA LEU A 51 -1.33 -8.10 -4.37
C LEU A 51 -2.59 -8.86 -4.83
N ARG A 52 -3.55 -8.21 -5.52
CA ARG A 52 -4.71 -8.91 -6.10
C ARG A 52 -4.33 -9.75 -7.31
N GLU A 53 -3.28 -9.36 -8.03
CA GLU A 53 -2.84 -10.00 -9.28
C GLU A 53 -1.77 -11.06 -9.06
N GLY A 54 -1.00 -10.99 -7.96
CA GLY A 54 0.16 -11.85 -7.78
C GLY A 54 0.57 -12.10 -6.33
N VAL A 55 1.74 -12.73 -6.20
CA VAL A 55 2.37 -13.05 -4.92
C VAL A 55 3.62 -12.20 -4.77
N TYR A 56 3.72 -11.51 -3.64
CA TYR A 56 4.81 -10.58 -3.36
C TYR A 56 5.43 -10.85 -2.00
N VAL A 57 6.72 -10.55 -1.88
CA VAL A 57 7.46 -10.52 -0.63
C VAL A 57 7.46 -9.09 -0.11
N VAL A 58 6.81 -8.86 1.03
CA VAL A 58 6.75 -7.55 1.70
C VAL A 58 7.63 -7.58 2.93
N THR A 59 8.56 -6.62 3.01
CA THR A 59 9.34 -6.36 4.23
C THR A 59 8.77 -5.15 4.95
N PHE A 60 8.48 -5.28 6.24
CA PHE A 60 7.94 -4.20 7.06
C PHE A 60 8.43 -4.25 8.51
N LYS A 61 8.39 -3.10 9.20
CA LYS A 61 8.70 -3.03 10.63
C LYS A 61 7.48 -3.34 11.49
N LYS A 62 7.67 -4.20 12.49
CA LYS A 62 6.69 -4.46 13.56
C LYS A 62 6.58 -3.28 14.53
N LEU A 63 5.60 -3.34 15.43
CA LEU A 63 5.44 -2.36 16.51
C LEU A 63 6.66 -2.29 17.44
N ASN A 64 7.33 -3.42 17.67
CA ASN A 64 8.52 -3.51 18.51
C ASN A 64 9.82 -3.11 17.79
N GLY A 65 9.76 -2.71 16.51
CA GLY A 65 10.92 -2.26 15.74
C GLY A 65 11.58 -3.34 14.88
N ASP A 66 11.40 -4.64 15.16
CA ASP A 66 12.02 -5.67 14.33
C ASP A 66 11.40 -5.73 12.94
N GLU A 67 12.19 -6.18 11.98
CA GLU A 67 11.75 -6.40 10.62
C GLU A 67 11.07 -7.76 10.47
N ARG A 68 10.04 -7.81 9.63
CA ARG A 68 9.39 -9.03 9.20
C ARG A 68 9.35 -9.06 7.68
N ILE A 69 9.74 -10.19 7.12
CA ILE A 69 9.64 -10.51 5.69
C ILE A 69 8.46 -11.48 5.54
N MET A 70 7.54 -11.18 4.64
CA MET A 70 6.30 -11.94 4.48
C MET A 70 5.99 -12.16 3.00
N THR A 71 5.84 -13.42 2.59
CA THR A 71 5.35 -13.79 1.27
C THR A 71 3.83 -13.84 1.31
N CYS A 72 3.16 -12.95 0.57
CA CYS A 72 1.73 -12.75 0.70
C CYS A 72 1.01 -12.40 -0.60
N THR A 73 -0.32 -12.53 -0.59
CA THR A 73 -1.21 -12.22 -1.71
C THR A 73 -2.62 -11.82 -1.26
N LYS A 74 -3.37 -11.19 -2.16
CA LYS A 74 -4.83 -11.02 -2.11
C LYS A 74 -5.54 -11.70 -3.30
N SER A 75 -4.80 -12.38 -4.18
CA SER A 75 -5.36 -13.09 -5.32
C SER A 75 -6.19 -14.28 -4.86
N PHE A 76 -7.46 -14.33 -5.26
CA PHE A 76 -8.34 -15.47 -4.96
C PHE A 76 -7.95 -16.73 -5.72
N ASP A 77 -7.15 -16.62 -6.77
CA ASP A 77 -6.64 -17.79 -7.50
C ASP A 77 -5.54 -18.53 -6.71
N VAL A 78 -4.86 -17.81 -5.80
CA VAL A 78 -3.78 -18.37 -4.96
C VAL A 78 -4.29 -18.81 -3.59
N ILE A 79 -5.32 -18.13 -3.06
CA ILE A 79 -5.85 -18.40 -1.71
C ILE A 79 -6.74 -19.66 -1.76
N PRO A 80 -6.51 -20.66 -0.87
CA PRO A 80 -7.37 -21.84 -0.78
C PRO A 80 -8.84 -21.48 -0.63
N LYS A 81 -9.73 -22.15 -1.36
CA LYS A 81 -11.15 -21.79 -1.49
C LYS A 81 -11.86 -21.74 -0.14
N GLU A 82 -11.51 -22.63 0.77
CA GLU A 82 -11.99 -22.70 2.15
C GLU A 82 -11.54 -21.52 3.02
N ASN A 83 -10.47 -20.84 2.63
CA ASN A 83 -9.89 -19.70 3.34
C ASN A 83 -10.23 -18.35 2.70
N GLN A 84 -10.87 -18.33 1.52
CA GLN A 84 -11.32 -17.10 0.89
C GLN A 84 -12.32 -16.37 1.81
N PRO A 85 -12.26 -15.02 1.86
CA PRO A 85 -13.12 -14.26 2.74
C PRO A 85 -14.58 -14.38 2.26
N LYS A 86 -15.49 -14.78 3.15
CA LYS A 86 -16.92 -14.91 2.85
C LYS A 86 -17.63 -13.56 2.70
N THR A 87 -17.07 -12.52 3.30
CA THR A 87 -17.54 -11.14 3.26
C THR A 87 -16.35 -10.19 3.21
N ASN A 88 -16.56 -8.99 2.67
CA ASN A 88 -15.54 -7.94 2.72
C ASN A 88 -15.47 -7.40 4.16
N ILE A 89 -14.43 -7.78 4.91
CA ILE A 89 -14.22 -7.29 6.27
C ILE A 89 -13.65 -5.87 6.17
N GLU A 90 -14.36 -4.88 6.72
CA GLU A 90 -13.81 -3.54 6.88
C GLU A 90 -12.56 -3.60 7.76
N THR A 91 -11.44 -3.25 7.15
CA THR A 91 -10.16 -3.13 7.83
C THR A 91 -9.85 -1.65 8.00
N LYS A 92 -9.13 -1.30 9.06
CA LYS A 92 -8.70 0.08 9.24
C LYS A 92 -7.98 0.57 7.98
N PRO A 93 -8.20 1.82 7.54
CA PRO A 93 -7.71 2.28 6.24
C PRO A 93 -6.19 2.16 6.12
N GLU A 94 -5.41 2.23 7.18
CA GLU A 94 -3.96 2.08 7.17
C GLU A 94 -3.47 0.63 7.04
N ASN A 95 -4.31 -0.34 7.39
CA ASN A 95 -3.96 -1.76 7.41
C ASN A 95 -4.21 -2.41 6.06
N ILE A 96 -3.29 -3.27 5.65
CA ILE A 96 -3.43 -4.13 4.48
C ILE A 96 -3.52 -5.57 5.00
N THR A 97 -4.68 -6.19 4.80
CA THR A 97 -4.92 -7.60 5.11
C THR A 97 -4.70 -8.48 3.88
N VAL A 98 -3.87 -9.51 4.06
CA VAL A 98 -3.36 -10.42 3.03
C VAL A 98 -3.34 -11.85 3.55
N TRP A 99 -3.30 -12.80 2.62
CA TRP A 99 -2.98 -14.18 2.91
C TRP A 99 -1.46 -14.36 2.94
N ASP A 100 -0.91 -14.84 4.04
CA ASP A 100 0.51 -15.22 4.18
C ASP A 100 0.68 -16.68 3.72
N LEU A 101 1.49 -16.90 2.68
CA LEU A 101 1.68 -18.23 2.10
C LEU A 101 2.52 -19.14 3.00
N ASN A 102 3.43 -18.57 3.80
CA ASN A 102 4.28 -19.35 4.70
C ASN A 102 3.53 -19.77 5.96
N ALA A 103 2.70 -18.87 6.49
CA ALA A 103 1.88 -19.15 7.67
C ALA A 103 0.52 -19.78 7.34
N GLN A 104 0.16 -19.88 6.05
CA GLN A 104 -1.14 -20.35 5.56
C GLN A 104 -2.30 -19.72 6.32
N GLY A 105 -2.29 -18.40 6.41
CA GLY A 105 -3.25 -17.67 7.23
C GLY A 105 -3.35 -16.19 6.92
N TRP A 106 -4.49 -15.60 7.26
CA TRP A 106 -4.69 -14.16 7.14
C TRP A 106 -3.80 -13.39 8.12
N ARG A 107 -3.11 -12.37 7.62
CA ARG A 107 -2.25 -11.46 8.38
C ARG A 107 -2.48 -10.03 7.89
N SER A 108 -2.16 -9.06 8.75
CA SER A 108 -2.25 -7.65 8.40
C SER A 108 -0.94 -6.94 8.70
N PHE A 109 -0.57 -5.98 7.88
CA PHE A 109 0.53 -5.05 8.11
C PHE A 109 0.09 -3.61 7.86
N VAL A 110 0.80 -2.65 8.44
CA VAL A 110 0.54 -1.23 8.23
C VAL A 110 1.37 -0.77 7.03
N TYR A 111 0.72 -0.24 5.98
CA TYR A 111 1.39 0.23 4.75
C TYR A 111 2.57 1.17 5.06
N ASP A 112 2.34 2.08 5.99
CA ASP A 112 3.27 3.08 6.46
C ASP A 112 4.59 2.55 7.07
N ARG A 113 4.67 1.24 7.33
CA ARG A 113 5.85 0.55 7.87
C ARG A 113 6.52 -0.38 6.88
N VAL A 114 6.03 -0.44 5.65
CA VAL A 114 6.68 -1.18 4.56
C VAL A 114 8.00 -0.50 4.23
N SER A 115 9.04 -1.32 4.08
CA SER A 115 10.39 -0.88 3.71
C SER A 115 10.85 -1.44 2.37
N LYS A 116 10.21 -2.52 1.90
CA LYS A 116 10.55 -3.18 0.62
C LYS A 116 9.36 -4.01 0.11
N VAL A 117 9.16 -4.04 -1.21
CA VAL A 117 8.21 -4.91 -1.90
C VAL A 117 8.94 -5.55 -3.08
N GLU A 118 8.85 -6.87 -3.20
CA GLU A 118 9.50 -7.64 -4.27
C GLU A 118 8.51 -8.65 -4.84
N ASP A 119 8.54 -8.87 -6.15
CA ASP A 119 7.80 -9.97 -6.76
C ASP A 119 8.36 -11.30 -6.23
N ALA A 120 7.48 -12.22 -5.83
CA ALA A 120 7.91 -13.48 -5.24
C ALA A 120 8.42 -14.50 -6.28
N GLY A 121 8.39 -14.16 -7.58
CA GLY A 121 8.87 -15.00 -8.67
C GLY A 121 8.05 -16.28 -8.86
N VAL A 122 6.85 -16.35 -8.28
CA VAL A 122 5.93 -17.47 -8.50
C VAL A 122 5.36 -17.28 -9.90
N ALA A 123 6.11 -17.74 -10.89
CA ALA A 123 5.79 -17.62 -12.31
C ALA A 123 4.33 -17.96 -12.53
N GLN A 124 3.58 -16.98 -13.04
CA GLN A 124 2.28 -17.19 -13.67
C GLN A 124 2.48 -18.31 -14.71
N ARG A 125 2.00 -19.51 -14.39
CA ARG A 125 1.89 -20.63 -15.34
C ARG A 125 0.44 -20.84 -15.66
#